data_AF-A0A8J5CPU3-F1
#
_entry.id   AF-A0A8J5CPU3-F1
#
_cell.length_a   1.000
_cell.length_b   1.000
_cell.length_c   1.000
_cell.angle_alpha   90.00
_cell.angle_beta   90.00
_cell.angle_gamma   90.00
#
_symmetry.space_group_name_H-M   'P 1'
#
loop_
_entity.id
_entity.type
_entity.pdbx_description
1 polymer ?
#
loop_
_entity_poly.entity_id
_entity_poly.type
_entity_poly.pdbx_seq_one_letter_code
_entity_poly.pdbx_strand_id
1 'polypeptide(L)'
;MFMFAEQLEYDEETVVKLERLNLFLGLFYTPMWMSSTLAADAPANDLQFMKDMMKFKRTDPEIAQAVLQKLENHKWYLTQEVVPFALFGSRLSDKEKQDIAAKLHATEKQIASDEGNLCSLRLQPDDSG
;
A
#
# COMPACT_ATOMS: atom_id res chain seq x y z
N MET A 1 23.37 13.82 7.71
CA MET A 1 24.40 13.21 6.85
C MET A 1 24.75 14.12 5.67
N PHE A 2 23.79 14.56 4.85
CA PHE A 2 24.02 15.55 3.78
C PHE A 2 24.53 16.92 4.28
N MET A 3 23.97 17.43 5.39
CA MET A 3 24.38 18.70 6.01
C MET A 3 25.87 18.79 6.40
N PHE A 4 26.55 17.65 6.53
CA PHE A 4 27.97 17.56 6.89
C PHE A 4 28.82 17.09 5.70
N ALA A 5 28.29 17.10 4.47
CA ALA A 5 28.97 16.54 3.30
C ALA A 5 30.35 17.16 3.06
N GLU A 6 30.50 18.47 3.27
CA GLU A 6 31.79 19.17 3.17
C GLU A 6 32.77 18.72 4.25
N GLN A 7 32.30 18.52 5.48
CA GLN A 7 33.15 18.08 6.61
C GLN A 7 33.56 16.61 6.51
N LEU A 8 32.84 15.83 5.71
CA LEU A 8 33.10 14.41 5.46
C LEU A 8 33.80 14.16 4.13
N GLU A 9 34.13 15.23 3.39
CA GLU A 9 34.87 15.20 2.13
C GLU A 9 34.28 14.23 1.10
N TYR A 10 32.94 14.17 1.00
CA TYR A 10 32.27 13.33 0.01
C TYR A 10 32.47 13.85 -1.41
N ASP A 11 32.62 12.92 -2.35
CA ASP A 11 32.66 13.24 -3.77
C ASP A 11 31.29 13.78 -4.26
N GLU A 12 31.31 14.52 -5.36
CA GLU A 12 30.13 15.18 -5.91
C GLU A 12 28.99 14.20 -6.26
N GLU A 13 29.32 12.99 -6.74
CA GLU A 13 28.31 11.96 -7.05
C GLU A 13 27.60 11.48 -5.78
N THR A 14 28.36 11.25 -4.71
CA THR A 14 27.82 10.90 -3.39
C THR A 14 26.96 12.03 -2.82
N VAL A 15 27.37 13.29 -2.97
CA VAL A 15 26.58 14.45 -2.50
C VAL A 15 25.22 14.52 -3.19
N VAL A 16 25.17 14.35 -4.51
CA VAL A 16 23.90 14.34 -5.27
C VAL A 16 23.00 13.18 -4.83
N LYS A 17 23.54 11.98 -4.63
CA LYS A 17 22.75 10.84 -4.12
C LYS A 17 22.21 11.09 -2.71
N LEU A 18 23.03 11.69 -1.84
CA LEU A 18 22.62 12.04 -0.48
C LEU A 18 21.53 13.11 -0.49
N GLU A 19 21.60 14.11 -1.37
CA GLU A 19 20.56 15.11 -1.52
C GLU A 19 19.22 14.47 -1.90
N ARG A 20 19.22 13.66 -2.97
CA ARG A 20 18.03 12.92 -3.43
C ARG A 20 17.42 12.07 -2.31
N LEU A 21 18.26 11.34 -1.57
CA LEU A 21 17.83 10.53 -0.43
C LEU A 21 17.24 11.40 0.70
N ASN A 22 17.87 12.52 1.05
CA ASN A 22 17.37 13.40 2.11
C ASN A 22 16.02 14.03 1.74
N LEU A 23 15.83 14.43 0.48
CA LEU A 23 14.54 14.90 -0.01
C LEU A 23 13.47 13.81 0.12
N PHE A 24 13.78 12.58 -0.31
CA PHE A 24 12.85 11.46 -0.15
C PHE A 24 12.51 11.18 1.33
N LEU A 25 13.52 11.14 2.19
CA LEU A 25 13.35 10.86 3.61
C LEU A 25 12.49 11.93 4.28
N GLY A 26 12.83 13.21 4.07
CA GLY A 26 12.14 14.33 4.71
C GLY A 26 10.72 14.53 4.22
N LEU A 27 10.48 14.40 2.92
CA LEU A 27 9.15 14.65 2.33
C LEU A 27 8.19 13.48 2.47
N PHE A 28 8.70 12.25 2.48
CA PHE A 28 7.83 11.08 2.36
C PHE A 28 8.05 10.05 3.46
N TYR A 29 9.27 9.53 3.61
CA TYR A 29 9.50 8.39 4.50
C TYR A 29 9.25 8.74 5.97
N THR A 30 9.80 9.85 6.46
CA THR A 30 9.64 10.26 7.85
C THR A 30 8.17 10.57 8.20
N PRO A 31 7.42 11.37 7.42
CA PRO A 31 5.99 11.57 7.67
C PRO A 31 5.17 10.28 7.65
N MET A 32 5.47 9.37 6.72
CA MET A 32 4.80 8.06 6.63
C MET A 32 5.09 7.22 7.88
N TRP A 33 6.37 7.08 8.25
CA TRP A 33 6.79 6.34 9.43
C TRP A 33 6.11 6.84 10.71
N MET A 34 6.05 8.16 10.89
CA MET A 34 5.39 8.77 12.06
C MET A 34 3.87 8.58 12.05
N SER A 35 3.26 8.37 10.88
CA SER A 35 1.82 8.12 10.73
C SER A 35 1.43 6.65 10.93
N SER A 36 2.40 5.74 11.02
CA SER A 36 2.16 4.28 11.09
C SER A 36 1.85 3.76 12.50
N THR A 37 1.48 4.63 13.45
CA THR A 37 1.22 4.26 14.85
C THR A 37 -0.12 3.55 15.05
N LEU A 38 -1.08 3.73 14.13
CA LEU A 38 -2.42 3.15 14.23
C LEU A 38 -2.69 2.20 13.06
N ALA A 39 -2.95 0.94 13.36
CA ALA A 39 -3.23 -0.08 12.34
C ALA A 39 -4.45 0.25 11.46
N ALA A 40 -5.47 0.90 12.04
CA ALA A 40 -6.66 1.33 11.30
C ALA A 40 -6.34 2.35 10.19
N ASP A 41 -5.26 3.12 10.33
CA ASP A 41 -4.85 4.12 9.33
C ASP A 41 -3.93 3.52 8.26
N ALA A 42 -3.35 2.33 8.49
CA ALA A 42 -2.34 1.75 7.61
C ALA A 42 -2.83 1.60 6.15
N PRO A 43 -4.04 1.09 5.85
CA PRO A 43 -4.51 0.98 4.47
C PRO A 43 -4.64 2.34 3.75
N ALA A 44 -5.10 3.36 4.48
CA ALA A 44 -5.23 4.72 3.95
C ALA A 44 -3.84 5.36 3.71
N ASN A 45 -2.91 5.15 4.64
CA ASN A 45 -1.54 5.65 4.56
C ASN A 45 -0.79 5.07 3.37
N ASP A 46 -0.84 3.75 3.20
CA ASP A 46 -0.17 3.07 2.09
C ASP A 46 -0.74 3.50 0.75
N LEU A 47 -2.07 3.62 0.64
CA LEU A 47 -2.72 4.09 -0.58
C LEU A 47 -2.35 5.54 -0.92
N GLN A 48 -2.33 6.41 0.09
CA GLN A 48 -1.93 7.80 -0.10
C GLN A 48 -0.46 7.89 -0.50
N PHE A 49 0.41 7.11 0.14
CA PHE A 49 1.83 7.08 -0.18
C PHE A 49 2.08 6.57 -1.61
N MET A 50 1.35 5.55 -2.07
CA MET A 50 1.39 5.12 -3.48
C MET A 50 1.00 6.25 -4.44
N LYS A 51 -0.09 6.99 -4.16
CA LYS A 51 -0.51 8.13 -4.99
C LYS A 51 0.54 9.24 -5.03
N ASP A 52 1.17 9.52 -3.90
CA ASP A 52 2.20 10.55 -3.81
C ASP A 52 3.48 10.14 -4.55
N MET A 53 3.85 8.86 -4.50
CA MET A 53 4.95 8.32 -5.32
C MET A 53 4.63 8.34 -6.81
N MET A 54 3.39 8.08 -7.24
CA MET A 54 3.00 8.22 -8.64
C MET A 54 3.15 9.67 -9.14
N LYS A 55 2.89 10.68 -8.28
CA LYS A 55 3.13 12.09 -8.62
C LYS A 55 4.63 12.43 -8.61
N PHE A 56 5.35 11.98 -7.56
CA PHE A 56 6.77 12.23 -7.37
C PHE A 56 7.65 11.60 -8.47
N LYS A 57 7.14 10.58 -9.16
CA LYS A 57 7.78 10.00 -10.35
C LYS A 57 8.14 11.02 -11.43
N ARG A 58 7.46 12.17 -11.48
CA ARG A 58 7.81 13.28 -12.40
C ARG A 58 9.09 14.02 -12.00
N THR A 59 9.45 13.98 -10.72
CA THR A 59 10.63 14.65 -10.15
C THR A 59 11.81 13.68 -10.08
N ASP A 60 11.59 12.49 -9.51
CA ASP A 60 12.62 11.45 -9.40
C ASP A 60 12.00 10.08 -9.73
N PRO A 61 12.09 9.64 -11.00
CA PRO A 61 11.46 8.40 -11.43
C PRO A 61 12.12 7.16 -10.82
N GLU A 62 13.41 7.21 -10.52
CA GLU A 62 14.17 6.08 -9.99
C GLU A 62 13.75 5.78 -8.55
N ILE A 63 13.73 6.80 -7.68
CA ILE A 63 13.29 6.65 -6.29
C ILE A 63 11.81 6.26 -6.26
N ALA A 64 10.95 6.97 -7.01
CA ALA A 64 9.52 6.66 -7.02
C ALA A 64 9.25 5.23 -7.46
N GLN A 65 9.94 4.73 -8.50
CA GLN A 65 9.78 3.36 -8.98
C GLN A 65 10.25 2.34 -7.95
N ALA A 66 11.40 2.56 -7.30
CA ALA A 66 11.91 1.68 -6.26
C ALA A 66 10.96 1.59 -5.06
N VAL A 67 10.38 2.72 -4.64
CA VAL A 67 9.41 2.77 -3.54
C VAL A 67 8.11 2.08 -3.92
N LEU A 68 7.56 2.33 -5.11
CA LEU A 68 6.34 1.66 -5.59
C LEU A 68 6.51 0.14 -5.63
N GLN A 69 7.66 -0.36 -6.07
CA GLN A 69 7.97 -1.79 -6.03
C GLN A 69 8.03 -2.34 -4.60
N LYS A 70 8.52 -1.56 -3.63
CA LYS A 70 8.50 -1.97 -2.22
C LYS A 70 7.10 -1.91 -1.61
N LEU A 71 6.27 -0.95 -2.01
CA LEU A 71 4.87 -0.86 -1.59
C LEU A 71 4.01 -2.01 -2.14
N GLU A 72 4.39 -2.59 -3.28
CA GLU A 72 3.74 -3.80 -3.80
C GLU A 72 3.78 -4.96 -2.79
N ASN A 73 4.89 -5.11 -2.07
CA ASN A 73 5.00 -6.13 -1.03
C ASN A 73 4.02 -5.88 0.12
N HIS A 74 3.73 -4.61 0.46
CA HIS A 74 2.82 -4.26 1.55
C HIS A 74 1.36 -4.68 1.28
N LYS A 75 1.02 -5.09 0.05
CA LYS A 75 -0.29 -5.68 -0.24
C LYS A 75 -0.56 -6.98 0.53
N TRP A 76 0.48 -7.63 1.07
CA TRP A 76 0.36 -8.90 1.79
C TRP A 76 -0.66 -8.87 2.94
N TYR A 77 -0.81 -7.72 3.61
CA TYR A 77 -1.70 -7.58 4.76
C TYR A 77 -3.08 -7.00 4.39
N LEU A 78 -3.27 -6.52 3.15
CA LEU A 78 -4.54 -5.95 2.68
C LEU A 78 -5.54 -7.05 2.29
N THR A 79 -5.88 -7.90 3.26
CA THR A 79 -6.83 -9.00 3.11
C THR A 79 -8.24 -8.56 3.53
N GLN A 80 -9.25 -9.38 3.23
CA GLN A 80 -10.65 -9.08 3.56
C GLN A 80 -10.89 -9.00 5.08
N GLU A 81 -10.04 -9.63 5.87
CA GLU A 81 -10.09 -9.65 7.33
C GLU A 81 -9.45 -8.40 7.95
N VAL A 82 -8.48 -7.79 7.27
CA VAL A 82 -7.71 -6.66 7.82
C VAL A 82 -8.20 -5.31 7.26
N VAL A 83 -8.66 -5.26 6.01
CA VAL A 83 -9.22 -4.04 5.40
C VAL A 83 -10.39 -3.43 6.21
N PRO A 84 -11.28 -4.20 6.87
CA PRO A 84 -12.34 -3.63 7.72
C PRO A 84 -11.83 -2.73 8.85
N PHE A 85 -10.57 -2.90 9.32
CA PHE A 85 -10.01 -2.02 10.34
C PHE A 85 -9.93 -0.56 9.87
N ALA A 86 -9.82 -0.32 8.56
CA ALA A 86 -9.81 1.02 7.98
C ALA A 86 -11.14 1.78 8.20
N LEU A 87 -12.25 1.07 8.43
CA LEU A 87 -13.55 1.69 8.69
C LEU A 87 -13.58 2.47 10.01
N PHE A 88 -12.74 2.06 10.97
CA PHE A 88 -12.61 2.69 12.28
C PHE A 88 -11.62 3.86 12.31
N GLY A 89 -10.78 4.01 11.27
CA GLY A 89 -9.83 5.12 11.15
C GLY A 89 -10.52 6.44 10.82
N SER A 90 -9.90 7.57 11.16
CA SER A 90 -10.40 8.91 10.84
C SER A 90 -9.88 9.46 9.50
N ARG A 91 -8.98 8.72 8.84
CA ARG A 91 -8.35 9.14 7.57
C ARG A 91 -9.22 8.99 6.33
N LEU A 92 -10.27 8.19 6.41
CA LEU A 92 -11.21 7.97 5.31
C LEU A 92 -12.48 8.78 5.53
N SER A 93 -13.01 9.34 4.44
CA SER A 93 -14.34 9.95 4.44
C SER A 93 -15.44 8.90 4.65
N ASP A 94 -16.61 9.32 5.13
CA ASP A 94 -17.75 8.40 5.30
C ASP A 94 -18.15 7.72 3.99
N LYS A 95 -18.00 8.43 2.87
CA LYS A 95 -18.21 7.86 1.54
C LYS A 95 -17.22 6.75 1.21
N GLU A 96 -15.93 6.97 1.42
CA GLU A 96 -14.90 5.95 1.18
C GLU A 96 -15.11 4.72 2.08
N LYS A 97 -15.53 4.92 3.33
CA LYS A 97 -15.88 3.83 4.25
C LYS A 97 -17.08 3.02 3.74
N GLN A 98 -18.12 3.70 3.25
CA GLN A 98 -19.28 3.04 2.63
C GLN A 98 -18.88 2.25 1.38
N ASP A 99 -18.03 2.83 0.52
CA ASP A 99 -17.56 2.16 -0.70
C ASP A 99 -16.75 0.90 -0.37
N ILE A 100 -15.86 0.96 0.63
CA ILE A 100 -15.11 -0.20 1.13
C ILE A 100 -16.05 -1.27 1.67
N ALA A 101 -17.00 -0.90 2.54
CA ALA A 101 -17.95 -1.84 3.14
C ALA A 101 -18.81 -2.54 2.07
N ALA A 102 -19.32 -1.77 1.10
CA ALA A 102 -20.09 -2.32 -0.02
C ALA A 102 -19.26 -3.30 -0.86
N LYS A 103 -17.99 -2.97 -1.12
CA LYS A 103 -17.08 -3.82 -1.91
C LYS A 103 -16.73 -5.12 -1.18
N LEU A 104 -16.46 -5.05 0.12
CA LEU A 104 -16.21 -6.22 0.97
C LEU A 104 -17.42 -7.17 0.96
N HIS A 105 -18.62 -6.63 1.18
CA HIS A 105 -19.85 -7.42 1.19
C HIS A 105 -20.16 -8.07 -0.17
N ALA A 106 -19.89 -7.38 -1.27
CA ALA A 106 -20.05 -7.96 -2.61
C ALA A 106 -19.05 -9.11 -2.87
N THR A 107 -17.83 -8.99 -2.34
CA THR A 107 -16.77 -9.99 -2.55
C THR A 107 -17.01 -11.24 -1.71
N GLU A 108 -17.51 -11.09 -0.48
CA GLU A 108 -17.97 -12.20 0.36
C GLU A 108 -19.05 -13.04 -0.36
N LYS A 109 -20.06 -12.38 -0.93
CA LYS A 109 -21.12 -13.05 -1.71
C LYS A 109 -20.59 -13.80 -2.92
N GLN A 110 -19.60 -13.23 -3.61
CA GLN A 110 -18.97 -13.88 -4.76
C GLN A 110 -18.25 -15.16 -4.33
N ILE A 111 -17.46 -15.10 -3.25
CA ILE A 111 -16.75 -16.27 -2.71
C ILE A 111 -17.74 -17.36 -2.30
N ALA A 112 -18.81 -17.01 -1.58
CA ALA A 112 -19.84 -17.98 -1.18
C ALA A 112 -20.54 -18.63 -2.38
N SER A 113 -20.80 -17.86 -3.45
CA SER A 113 -21.35 -18.40 -4.70
C SER A 113 -20.39 -19.35 -5.40
N ASP A 114 -19.10 -19.01 -5.43
CA ASP A 114 -18.07 -19.81 -6.09
C ASP A 114 -17.80 -21.12 -5.33
N GLU A 115 -17.79 -21.10 -3.99
CA GLU A 115 -17.70 -22.30 -3.16
C GLU A 115 -18.95 -23.19 -3.27
N GLY A 116 -20.14 -22.59 -3.32
CA GLY A 116 -21.39 -23.31 -3.57
C GLY A 116 -21.40 -24.02 -4.93
N ASN A 117 -20.83 -23.38 -5.96
CA ASN A 117 -20.66 -23.96 -7.29
C ASN A 117 -19.60 -25.08 -7.33
N LEU A 118 -18.51 -24.95 -6.57
CA LEU A 118 -17.50 -26.00 -6.44
C LEU A 118 -18.04 -27.23 -5.68
N CYS A 119 -18.88 -27.02 -4.65
CA CYS A 119 -19.52 -28.09 -3.90
C CYS A 119 -20.54 -28.85 -4.78
N SER A 120 -21.31 -28.15 -5.61
CA SER A 120 -22.27 -28.77 -6.52
C SER A 120 -21.63 -29.53 -7.69
N LEU A 121 -20.48 -29.07 -8.19
CA LEU A 121 -19.68 -29.80 -9.21
C LEU A 121 -19.07 -31.10 -8.66
N ARG A 122 -18.74 -31.17 -7.37
CA ARG A 122 -18.15 -32.37 -6.73
C ARG A 122 -19.16 -33.47 -6.40
N LEU A 123 -20.46 -33.16 -6.44
CA LEU A 123 -21.55 -34.09 -6.13
C LEU A 123 -22.20 -34.68 -7.39
N GLN A 124 -21.70 -34.35 -8.59
CA GLN A 124 -22.12 -35.05 -9.80
C GLN A 124 -21.55 -36.47 -9.77
N PRO A 125 -22.37 -37.53 -9.87
CA PRO A 125 -21.85 -38.89 -9.92
C PRO A 125 -20.96 -39.04 -11.16
N ASP A 126 -19.82 -39.71 -11.00
CA ASP A 126 -19.00 -40.13 -12.14
C ASP A 126 -19.82 -41.13 -12.97
N ASP A 127 -20.55 -40.61 -13.96
CA ASP A 127 -21.19 -41.42 -15.00
C ASP A 127 -20.10 -41.95 -15.94
N SER A 128 -19.28 -42.86 -15.42
CA SER A 128 -18.38 -43.72 -16.19
C SER A 128 -19.04 -45.09 -16.28
N GLY A 129 -20.02 -45.21 -17.18
CA GLY A 129 -20.59 -46.48 -17.63
C GLY A 129 -19.82 -47.06 -18.81
#